data_AF-A0A9D9P7H1-F1
#
_entry.id   AF-A0A9D9P7H1-F1
#
_cell.length_a   1.000
_cell.length_b   1.000
_cell.length_c   1.000
_cell.angle_alpha   90.00
_cell.angle_beta   90.00
_cell.angle_gamma   90.00
#
_symmetry.space_group_name_H-M   'P 1'
#
loop_
_entity.id
_entity.type
_entity.pdbx_description
1 polymer ?
#
loop_
_entity_poly.entity_id
_entity_poly.type
_entity_poly.pdbx_seq_one_letter_code
_entity_poly.pdbx_strand_id
1 'polypeptide(L)'
;MAWRGRAPSPTALRRPGRRRAHIRAELDARIARLYGVSRDDLRYILGPHDVEGPDFPGETFRVLKEKELRQYGEYRTRRLVLAAWDA
;
A
#
# COMPACT_ATOMS: atom_id res chain seq x y z
N MET A 1 30.94 28.53 13.50
CA MET A 1 30.36 28.07 12.22
C MET A 1 28.92 27.65 12.47
N ALA A 2 27.94 28.47 12.05
CA ALA A 2 26.51 28.24 12.29
C ALA A 2 25.84 27.72 11.02
N TRP A 3 25.34 26.48 11.05
CA TRP A 3 24.48 25.95 9.98
C TRP A 3 23.11 26.64 10.03
N ARG A 4 22.93 27.72 9.25
CA ARG A 4 21.60 28.27 8.92
C ARG A 4 21.06 27.59 7.66
N GLY A 5 20.62 26.35 7.80
CA GLY A 5 19.73 25.71 6.83
C GLY A 5 18.36 25.55 7.48
N ARG A 6 17.39 26.37 7.10
CA ARG A 6 16.00 26.24 7.56
C ARG A 6 15.53 24.86 7.08
N ALA A 7 15.42 23.88 7.98
CA ALA A 7 14.84 22.58 7.62
C ALA A 7 13.49 22.83 6.93
N PRO A 8 13.22 22.20 5.78
CA PRO A 8 11.95 22.42 5.09
C PRO A 8 10.81 22.09 6.07
N SER A 9 9.80 22.96 6.10
CA SER A 9 8.59 22.73 6.90
C SER A 9 8.10 21.29 6.69
N PRO A 10 7.68 20.54 7.73
CA PRO A 10 7.21 19.15 7.59
C PRO A 10 6.12 18.98 6.52
N THR A 11 5.41 20.06 6.20
CA THR A 11 4.36 20.11 5.20
C THR A 11 4.88 20.16 3.75
N ALA A 12 6.11 20.63 3.51
CA ALA A 12 6.72 20.82 2.19
C ALA A 12 7.14 19.50 1.51
N LEU A 13 7.26 18.40 2.26
CA LEU A 13 7.47 17.07 1.72
C LEU A 13 6.17 16.38 1.29
N ARG A 14 5.01 17.05 1.34
CA ARG A 14 3.74 16.47 0.92
C ARG A 14 3.53 16.52 -0.61
N ARG A 15 4.36 15.81 -1.38
CA ARG A 15 4.14 15.56 -2.83
C ARG A 15 2.73 14.98 -3.14
N PRO A 16 2.12 15.31 -4.29
CA PRO A 16 0.76 14.86 -4.64
C PRO A 16 0.55 13.34 -4.51
N GLY A 17 -0.62 12.93 -4.02
CA GLY A 17 -0.86 11.57 -3.53
C GLY A 17 -0.85 10.46 -4.59
N ARG A 18 -1.24 10.75 -5.85
CA ARG A 18 -1.37 9.72 -6.89
C ARG A 18 -0.02 9.12 -7.30
N ARG A 19 1.00 9.93 -7.57
CA ARG A 19 2.33 9.42 -7.96
C ARG A 19 2.98 8.61 -6.84
N ARG A 20 2.81 9.05 -5.58
CA ARG A 20 3.37 8.33 -4.43
C ARG A 20 2.69 6.99 -4.16
N ALA A 21 1.38 6.88 -4.42
CA ALA A 21 0.67 5.60 -4.29
C ALA A 21 1.18 4.55 -5.27
N HIS A 22 1.45 4.93 -6.53
CA HIS A 22 2.01 4.01 -7.53
C HIS A 22 3.43 3.56 -7.19
N ILE A 23 4.31 4.52 -6.82
CA ILE A 23 5.68 4.18 -6.40
C ILE A 23 5.67 3.24 -5.18
N ARG A 24 4.78 3.46 -4.20
CA ARG A 24 4.63 2.53 -3.07
C ARG A 24 4.19 1.15 -3.52
N ALA A 25 3.19 1.07 -4.39
CA ALA A 25 2.72 -0.20 -4.92
C ALA A 25 3.81 -0.98 -5.68
N GLU A 26 4.61 -0.30 -6.50
CA GLU A 26 5.77 -0.88 -7.18
C GLU A 26 6.81 -1.40 -6.18
N LEU A 27 7.09 -0.64 -5.11
CA LEU A 27 8.01 -1.06 -4.06
C LEU A 27 7.48 -2.26 -3.28
N ASP A 28 6.20 -2.25 -2.88
CA ASP A 28 5.57 -3.35 -2.15
C ASP A 28 5.62 -4.65 -2.97
N ALA A 29 5.28 -4.57 -4.27
CA ALA A 29 5.37 -5.71 -5.19
C ALA A 29 6.80 -6.22 -5.36
N ARG A 30 7.78 -5.31 -5.50
CA ARG A 30 9.20 -5.67 -5.67
C ARG A 30 9.79 -6.27 -4.40
N ILE A 31 9.44 -5.74 -3.24
CA ILE A 31 9.84 -6.27 -1.93
C ILE A 31 9.24 -7.67 -1.74
N ALA A 32 7.94 -7.86 -2.03
CA ALA A 32 7.31 -9.17 -1.98
C ALA A 32 8.06 -10.20 -2.84
N ARG A 33 8.41 -9.86 -4.09
CA ARG A 33 9.23 -10.72 -4.97
C ARG A 33 10.61 -11.02 -4.37
N LEU A 34 11.28 -10.01 -3.83
CA LEU A 34 12.62 -10.16 -3.24
C LEU A 34 12.62 -11.15 -2.08
N TYR A 35 11.55 -11.17 -1.28
CA TYR A 35 11.38 -12.08 -0.15
C TYR A 35 10.72 -13.42 -0.53
N GLY A 36 10.48 -13.69 -1.81
CA GLY A 36 9.90 -14.95 -2.27
C GLY A 36 8.41 -15.12 -1.94
N VAL A 37 7.70 -14.03 -1.62
CA VAL A 37 6.25 -14.04 -1.41
C VAL A 37 5.58 -14.36 -2.74
N SER A 38 4.68 -15.36 -2.79
CA SER A 38 3.95 -15.67 -4.02
C SER A 38 2.85 -14.65 -4.29
N ARG A 39 2.26 -14.69 -5.50
CA ARG A 39 1.14 -13.80 -5.85
C ARG A 39 -0.09 -14.03 -4.98
N ASP A 40 -0.36 -15.28 -4.61
CA ASP A 40 -1.49 -15.62 -3.75
C ASP A 40 -1.20 -15.29 -2.28
N ASP A 41 0.04 -15.46 -1.82
CA ASP A 41 0.44 -14.99 -0.48
C ASP A 41 0.33 -13.47 -0.37
N LEU A 42 0.69 -12.73 -1.43
CA LEU A 42 0.53 -11.29 -1.46
C LEU A 42 -0.94 -10.88 -1.39
N ARG A 43 -1.84 -11.62 -2.06
CA ARG A 43 -3.29 -11.41 -1.93
C ARG A 43 -3.75 -11.67 -0.52
N TYR A 44 -3.31 -12.77 0.08
CA TYR A 44 -3.64 -13.13 1.45
C TYR A 44 -3.18 -12.06 2.45
N ILE A 45 -1.94 -11.55 2.31
CA ILE A 45 -1.40 -10.46 3.14
C ILE A 45 -2.23 -9.19 3.00
N LEU A 46 -2.66 -8.84 1.78
CA LEU A 46 -3.43 -7.62 1.54
C LEU A 46 -4.89 -7.77 1.96
N GLY A 47 -5.47 -8.95 1.84
CA GLY A 47 -6.88 -9.20 2.07
C GLY A 47 -7.15 -10.70 2.11
N PRO A 48 -7.07 -11.35 3.27
CA PRO A 48 -7.22 -12.80 3.37
C PRO A 48 -8.61 -13.26 2.94
N HIS A 49 -9.65 -12.43 3.09
CA HIS A 49 -11.01 -12.75 2.61
C HIS A 49 -11.09 -12.92 1.09
N ASP A 50 -10.13 -12.38 0.32
CA ASP A 50 -10.07 -12.55 -1.13
C ASP A 50 -9.53 -13.93 -1.57
N VAL A 51 -9.04 -14.71 -0.61
CA VAL A 51 -8.46 -16.04 -0.80
C VAL A 51 -9.28 -17.08 -0.03
N GLU A 52 -9.55 -16.82 1.25
CA GLU A 52 -10.24 -17.73 2.18
C GLU A 52 -11.77 -17.54 2.21
N GLY A 53 -12.28 -16.44 1.64
CA GLY A 53 -13.70 -16.10 1.65
C GLY A 53 -14.12 -15.19 2.82
N PRO A 54 -15.39 -14.75 2.82
CA PRO A 54 -15.88 -13.73 3.75
C PRO A 54 -16.02 -14.21 5.21
N ASP A 55 -16.09 -15.52 5.42
CA ASP A 55 -16.25 -16.14 6.76
C ASP A 55 -14.90 -16.32 7.49
N PHE A 56 -13.79 -15.98 6.85
CA PHE A 56 -12.47 -16.07 7.46
C PHE A 56 -12.34 -15.06 8.62
N PRO A 57 -11.87 -15.46 9.81
CA PRO A 57 -11.90 -14.60 10.99
C PRO A 57 -10.82 -13.50 11.00
N GLY A 58 -9.79 -13.61 10.16
CA GLY A 58 -8.65 -12.69 10.14
C GLY A 58 -8.81 -11.57 9.12
N GLU A 59 -8.45 -10.33 9.51
CA GLU A 59 -8.35 -9.22 8.56
C GLU A 59 -7.00 -8.51 8.72
N THR A 60 -6.37 -8.18 7.59
CA THR A 60 -5.17 -7.36 7.54
C THR A 60 -5.52 -5.92 7.18
N PHE A 61 -4.78 -4.97 7.75
CA PHE A 61 -4.90 -3.54 7.41
C PHE A 61 -6.32 -2.95 7.46
N ARG A 62 -7.22 -3.48 8.29
CA ARG A 62 -8.63 -3.05 8.41
C ARG A 62 -8.83 -1.53 8.36
N VAL A 63 -8.11 -0.80 9.22
CA VAL A 63 -8.22 0.66 9.32
C VAL A 63 -7.81 1.37 8.02
N LEU A 64 -6.80 0.85 7.31
CA LEU A 64 -6.40 1.39 6.00
C LEU A 64 -7.48 1.13 4.96
N LYS A 65 -7.97 -0.12 4.87
CA LYS A 65 -9.04 -0.52 3.95
C LYS A 65 -10.31 0.30 4.16
N GLU A 66 -10.78 0.46 5.39
CA GLU A 66 -11.94 1.30 5.72
C GLU A 66 -11.75 2.77 5.33
N LYS A 67 -10.52 3.31 5.47
CA LYS A 67 -10.21 4.67 5.03
C LYS A 67 -10.23 4.79 3.51
N GLU A 68 -9.66 3.82 2.79
CA GLU A 68 -9.64 3.83 1.33
C GLU A 68 -11.01 3.59 0.71
N LEU A 69 -11.83 2.71 1.30
CA LEU A 69 -13.23 2.53 0.91
C LEU A 69 -14.01 3.83 1.04
N ARG A 70 -13.86 4.57 2.14
CA ARG A 70 -14.50 5.88 2.33
C ARG A 70 -13.99 6.94 1.36
N GLN A 71 -12.69 6.96 1.07
CA GLN A 71 -12.07 8.02 0.28
C GLN A 71 -12.15 7.78 -1.25
N TYR A 72 -12.09 6.53 -1.67
CA TYR A 72 -11.93 6.14 -3.07
C TYR A 72 -13.01 5.17 -3.58
N GLY A 73 -13.87 4.64 -2.69
CA GLY A 73 -14.87 3.62 -3.05
C GLY A 73 -14.28 2.23 -3.31
N GLU A 74 -12.96 2.07 -3.15
CA GLU A 74 -12.25 0.82 -3.38
C GLU A 74 -11.12 0.63 -2.37
N TYR A 75 -10.72 -0.62 -2.16
CA TYR A 75 -9.45 -0.92 -1.48
C TYR A 75 -8.27 -0.67 -2.44
N ARG A 76 -7.96 0.60 -2.64
CA ARG A 76 -7.06 1.10 -3.68
C ARG A 76 -5.63 0.57 -3.55
N THR A 77 -5.10 0.46 -2.34
CA THR A 77 -3.76 -0.08 -2.09
C THR A 77 -3.66 -1.50 -2.63
N ARG A 78 -4.63 -2.38 -2.31
CA ARG A 78 -4.68 -3.74 -2.85
C ARG A 78 -4.67 -3.73 -4.37
N ARG A 79 -5.57 -2.97 -5.01
CA ARG A 79 -5.64 -2.92 -6.48
C ARG A 79 -4.32 -2.48 -7.10
N LEU A 80 -3.69 -1.43 -6.55
CA LEU A 80 -2.42 -0.89 -7.09
C LEU A 80 -1.25 -1.86 -6.88
N VAL A 81 -1.10 -2.44 -5.68
CA VAL A 81 -0.01 -3.39 -5.39
C VAL A 81 -0.13 -4.62 -6.28
N LEU A 82 -1.34 -5.16 -6.42
CA LEU A 82 -1.59 -6.33 -7.26
C LEU A 82 -1.39 -6.01 -8.75
N ALA A 83 -1.83 -4.84 -9.22
CA ALA A 83 -1.54 -4.40 -10.58
C ALA A 83 -0.05 -4.19 -10.84
N ALA A 84 0.70 -3.65 -9.86
CA ALA A 84 2.15 -3.49 -9.95
C ALA A 84 2.89 -4.83 -9.87
N TRP A 85 2.31 -5.84 -9.22
CA TRP A 85 2.82 -7.19 -9.28
C TRP A 85 2.66 -7.79 -10.67
N ASP A 86 1.49 -7.62 -11.30
CA ASP A 86 1.16 -8.26 -12.59
C ASP A 86 1.81 -7.57 -13.81
N ALA A 87 2.44 -6.41 -13.61
CA ALA A 87 3.19 -5.64 -14.61
C ALA A 87 4.61 -6.18 -14.82
#